data_AF-A0A923UYX2-F1
#
_entry.id   AF-A0A923UYX2-F1
#
_cell.length_a   1.000
_cell.length_b   1.000
_cell.length_c   1.000
_cell.angle_alpha   90.00
_cell.angle_beta   90.00
_cell.angle_gamma   90.00
#
_symmetry.space_group_name_H-M   'P 1'
#
loop_
_entity.id
_entity.type
_entity.pdbx_description
1 polymer ?
#
loop_
_entity_poly.entity_id
_entity_poly.type
_entity_poly.pdbx_seq_one_letter_code
_entity_poly.pdbx_strand_id
1 'polypeptide(L)'
;MKQEYFTNDRLAWSPTKRQYGDALLEALIGVLLTAVIGLGLSFAASRVLLEQRNQITQNTIIAQVNKVMASTGIPQLCAAGTAIPVTVQNVSLTLSAPVCTTDAVSVAVTGGGAALGVNLPAGVVTAMTFSTPPDSEEFKKLLGGNGVLTISQ
;
A
#
# COMPACT_ATOMS: atom_id res chain seq x y z
N MET A 1 -40.40 82.07 3.05
CA MET A 1 -40.30 80.75 2.41
C MET A 1 -39.06 80.76 1.52
N LYS A 2 -37.98 80.10 1.94
CA LYS A 2 -36.72 80.02 1.21
C LYS A 2 -36.44 78.54 1.02
N GLN A 3 -36.68 78.03 -0.19
CA GLN A 3 -36.32 76.66 -0.57
C GLN A 3 -34.86 76.69 -0.99
N GLU A 4 -33.99 76.12 -0.15
CA GLU A 4 -32.62 75.82 -0.52
C GLU A 4 -32.64 74.55 -1.36
N TYR A 5 -32.45 74.71 -2.67
CA TYR A 5 -32.22 73.63 -3.62
C TYR A 5 -30.88 72.99 -3.27
N PHE A 6 -30.93 71.82 -2.64
CA PHE A 6 -29.79 70.94 -2.41
C PHE A 6 -29.38 70.34 -3.75
N THR A 7 -28.53 71.04 -4.51
CA THR A 7 -27.86 70.50 -5.70
C THR A 7 -26.88 69.43 -5.26
N ASN A 8 -27.34 68.17 -5.28
CA ASN A 8 -26.50 66.99 -5.15
C ASN A 8 -25.68 66.83 -6.44
N ASP A 9 -24.62 67.62 -6.57
CA ASP A 9 -23.51 67.32 -7.48
C ASP A 9 -22.70 66.16 -6.89
N ARG A 10 -23.28 64.96 -6.95
CA ARG A 10 -22.50 63.73 -6.84
C ARG A 10 -21.67 63.63 -8.12
N LEU A 11 -20.47 64.21 -8.05
CA LEU A 11 -19.38 64.00 -8.97
C LEU A 11 -19.28 62.49 -9.25
N ALA A 12 -19.70 62.10 -10.45
CA ALA A 12 -19.52 60.76 -10.97
C ALA A 12 -18.02 60.55 -11.23
N TRP A 13 -17.28 60.21 -10.18
CA TRP A 13 -15.95 59.64 -10.32
C TRP A 13 -16.13 58.25 -10.93
N SER A 14 -15.79 58.09 -12.22
CA SER A 14 -15.71 56.78 -12.85
C SER A 14 -14.24 56.30 -12.87
N PRO A 15 -13.77 55.54 -11.88
CA PRO A 15 -12.47 54.89 -11.94
C PRO A 15 -12.60 53.51 -12.62
N THR A 16 -13.39 53.40 -13.69
CA THR A 16 -13.71 52.11 -14.29
C THR A 16 -12.47 51.46 -14.92
N LYS A 17 -11.60 52.22 -15.59
CA LYS A 17 -10.42 51.65 -16.28
C LYS A 17 -9.36 51.04 -15.34
N ARG A 18 -9.17 51.57 -14.12
CA ARG A 18 -8.19 51.04 -13.17
C ARG A 18 -8.70 49.78 -12.45
N GLN A 19 -10.02 49.70 -12.22
CA GLN A 19 -10.66 48.56 -11.56
C GLN A 19 -10.66 47.29 -12.42
N TYR A 20 -10.77 47.42 -13.75
CA TYR A 20 -10.70 46.24 -14.63
C TYR A 20 -9.30 45.59 -14.66
N GLY A 21 -8.23 46.39 -14.51
CA GLY A 21 -6.85 45.86 -14.51
C GLY A 21 -6.52 45.08 -13.25
N ASP A 22 -6.97 45.58 -12.10
CA ASP A 22 -6.76 44.94 -10.80
C ASP A 22 -7.54 43.62 -10.68
N ALA A 23 -8.81 43.62 -11.11
CA ALA A 23 -9.65 42.42 -11.14
C ALA A 23 -9.10 41.32 -12.07
N LEU A 24 -8.50 41.70 -13.22
CA LEU A 24 -7.85 40.73 -14.12
C LEU A 24 -6.59 40.13 -13.49
N LEU A 25 -5.82 40.93 -12.76
CA LEU A 25 -4.59 40.47 -12.10
C LEU A 25 -4.92 39.54 -10.92
N GLU A 26 -5.94 39.89 -10.14
CA GLU A 26 -6.45 39.04 -9.06
C GLU A 26 -7.03 37.72 -9.58
N ALA A 27 -7.81 37.75 -10.68
CA ALA A 27 -8.30 36.54 -11.33
C ALA A 27 -7.14 35.67 -11.86
N LEU A 28 -6.10 36.28 -12.45
CA LEU A 28 -4.93 35.55 -12.95
C LEU A 28 -4.15 34.86 -11.82
N ILE A 29 -3.96 35.54 -10.68
CA ILE A 29 -3.34 34.95 -9.49
C ILE A 29 -4.20 33.79 -8.96
N GLY A 30 -5.53 33.97 -8.88
CA GLY A 30 -6.45 32.90 -8.45
C GLY A 30 -6.37 31.66 -9.34
N VAL A 31 -6.36 31.84 -10.66
CA VAL A 31 -6.21 30.73 -11.62
C VAL A 31 -4.82 30.09 -11.51
N LEU A 32 -3.76 30.89 -11.33
CA LEU A 32 -2.40 30.37 -11.17
C LEU A 32 -2.25 29.54 -9.90
N LEU A 33 -2.77 30.01 -8.76
CA LEU A 33 -2.73 29.27 -7.49
C LEU A 33 -3.53 27.97 -7.56
N THR A 34 -4.74 28.02 -8.12
CA THR A 34 -5.57 26.82 -8.30
C THR A 34 -4.93 25.81 -9.27
N ALA A 35 -4.26 26.28 -10.33
CA ALA A 35 -3.49 25.42 -11.23
C ALA A 35 -2.31 24.73 -10.52
N VAL A 36 -1.54 25.45 -9.70
CA VAL A 36 -0.42 24.87 -8.92
C VAL A 36 -0.93 23.82 -7.94
N ILE A 37 -2.03 24.09 -7.24
CA ILE A 37 -2.65 23.14 -6.32
C ILE A 37 -3.14 21.90 -7.09
N GLY A 38 -3.79 22.08 -8.24
CA GLY A 38 -4.29 20.98 -9.08
C GLY A 38 -3.17 20.08 -9.63
N LEU A 39 -2.02 20.66 -10.00
CA LEU A 39 -0.84 19.90 -10.40
C LEU A 39 -0.25 19.09 -9.24
N GLY A 40 -0.15 19.70 -8.05
CA GLY A 40 0.33 19.02 -6.84
C GLY A 40 -0.55 17.82 -6.46
N LEU A 41 -1.88 18.00 -6.50
CA LEU A 41 -2.85 16.93 -6.23
C LEU A 41 -2.76 15.80 -7.27
N SER A 42 -2.60 16.14 -8.55
CA SER A 42 -2.48 15.15 -9.63
C SER A 42 -1.21 14.30 -9.51
N PHE A 43 -0.11 14.92 -9.08
CA PHE A 43 1.14 14.21 -8.81
C PHE A 43 1.00 13.26 -7.61
N ALA A 44 0.39 13.72 -6.52
CA ALA A 44 0.14 12.90 -5.34
C ALA A 44 -0.81 11.73 -5.66
N ALA A 45 -1.92 11.98 -6.35
CA ALA A 45 -2.88 10.96 -6.76
C ALA A 45 -2.22 9.87 -7.63
N SER A 46 -1.33 10.28 -8.55
CA SER A 46 -0.59 9.34 -9.39
C SER A 46 0.30 8.39 -8.57
N ARG A 47 0.96 8.89 -7.53
CA ARG A 47 1.78 8.07 -6.62
C ARG A 47 0.93 7.10 -5.79
N VAL A 48 -0.22 7.56 -5.29
CA VAL A 48 -1.15 6.73 -4.52
C VAL A 48 -1.68 5.57 -5.37
N LEU A 49 -2.05 5.82 -6.63
CA LEU A 49 -2.52 4.76 -7.53
C LEU A 49 -1.44 3.70 -7.80
N LEU A 50 -0.18 4.10 -7.95
CA LEU A 50 0.92 3.15 -8.12
C LEU A 50 1.09 2.27 -6.87
N GLU A 51 1.02 2.87 -5.69
CA GLU A 51 1.12 2.15 -4.42
C GLU A 51 -0.05 1.16 -4.23
N GLN A 52 -1.29 1.60 -4.51
CA GLN A 52 -2.47 0.74 -4.44
C GLN A 52 -2.35 -0.50 -5.34
N ARG A 53 -1.82 -0.34 -6.56
CA ARG A 53 -1.63 -1.48 -7.48
C ARG A 53 -0.66 -2.50 -6.91
N ASN A 54 0.43 -2.05 -6.30
CA ASN A 54 1.41 -2.94 -5.67
C ASN A 54 0.81 -3.65 -4.45
N GLN A 55 0.06 -2.94 -3.61
CA GLN A 55 -0.58 -3.52 -2.42
C GLN A 55 -1.62 -4.59 -2.78
N ILE A 56 -2.45 -4.33 -3.80
CA ILE A 56 -3.44 -5.31 -4.27
C ILE A 56 -2.75 -6.60 -4.76
N THR A 57 -1.67 -6.45 -5.51
CA THR A 57 -0.88 -7.58 -6.00
C THR A 57 -0.28 -8.37 -4.83
N GLN A 58 0.36 -7.72 -3.87
CA GLN A 58 0.95 -8.37 -2.70
C GLN A 58 -0.11 -9.12 -1.87
N ASN A 59 -1.26 -8.50 -1.60
CA ASN A 59 -2.35 -9.14 -0.88
C ASN A 59 -2.89 -10.38 -1.60
N THR A 60 -2.95 -10.33 -2.93
CA THR A 60 -3.37 -11.47 -3.75
C THR A 60 -2.38 -12.63 -3.64
N ILE A 61 -1.08 -12.34 -3.67
CA ILE A 61 -0.01 -13.34 -3.49
C ILE A 61 -0.12 -13.97 -2.10
N ILE A 62 -0.24 -13.16 -1.04
CA ILE A 62 -0.36 -13.64 0.34
C ILE A 62 -1.58 -14.54 0.51
N ALA A 63 -2.74 -14.16 -0.04
CA ALA A 63 -3.95 -14.97 0.03
C ALA A 63 -3.78 -16.33 -0.65
N GLN A 64 -3.06 -16.40 -1.77
CA GLN A 64 -2.77 -17.65 -2.47
C GLN A 64 -1.78 -18.52 -1.71
N VAL A 65 -0.71 -17.93 -1.16
CA VAL A 65 0.25 -18.66 -0.30
C VAL A 65 -0.47 -19.25 0.91
N ASN A 66 -1.33 -18.46 1.57
CA ASN A 66 -2.13 -18.95 2.69
C ASN A 66 -3.10 -20.06 2.28
N LYS A 67 -3.72 -19.97 1.09
CA LYS A 67 -4.59 -21.03 0.56
C LYS A 67 -3.82 -22.34 0.36
N VAL A 68 -2.62 -22.28 -0.22
CA VAL A 68 -1.77 -23.46 -0.45
C VAL A 68 -1.27 -24.03 0.87
N MET A 69 -0.91 -23.17 1.82
CA MET A 69 -0.51 -23.57 3.17
C MET A 69 -1.65 -24.27 3.92
N ALA A 70 -2.88 -23.76 3.78
CA ALA A 70 -4.06 -24.38 4.38
C ALA A 70 -4.42 -25.73 3.74
N SER A 71 -4.17 -25.92 2.44
CA SER A 71 -4.47 -27.19 1.75
C SER A 71 -3.41 -28.27 1.95
N THR A 72 -2.13 -27.91 1.94
CA THR A 72 -1.02 -28.87 1.96
C THR A 72 -0.44 -29.07 3.37
N GLY A 73 -0.61 -28.09 4.25
CA GLY A 73 -0.10 -28.11 5.61
C GLY A 73 1.39 -27.76 5.69
N ILE A 74 1.74 -26.89 6.64
CA ILE A 74 3.10 -26.39 6.89
C ILE A 74 4.19 -27.48 6.89
N PRO A 75 4.06 -28.62 7.61
CA PRO A 75 5.14 -29.60 7.67
C PRO A 75 5.43 -30.26 6.32
N GLN A 76 4.44 -30.40 5.44
CA GLN A 76 4.64 -30.98 4.11
C GLN A 76 5.30 -29.99 3.14
N LEU A 77 4.96 -28.69 3.23
CA LEU A 77 5.65 -27.67 2.43
C LEU A 77 7.14 -27.59 2.76
N CYS A 78 7.48 -27.68 4.05
CA CYS A 78 8.86 -27.62 4.53
C CYS A 78 9.66 -28.90 4.22
N ALA A 79 9.04 -30.08 4.32
CA ALA A 79 9.72 -31.35 4.06
C ALA A 79 9.91 -31.63 2.55
N ALA A 80 8.93 -31.25 1.72
CA ALA A 80 8.95 -31.53 0.28
C ALA A 80 9.66 -30.44 -0.54
N GLY A 81 9.99 -29.29 0.06
CA GLY A 81 10.65 -28.18 -0.65
C GLY A 81 9.88 -27.75 -1.90
N THR A 82 8.55 -27.74 -1.82
CA THR A 82 7.70 -27.56 -3.00
C THR A 82 7.56 -26.08 -3.35
N ALA A 83 7.85 -25.72 -4.61
CA ALA A 83 7.59 -24.39 -5.14
C ALA A 83 6.08 -24.10 -5.19
N ILE A 84 5.68 -22.89 -4.86
CA ILE A 84 4.26 -22.49 -4.82
C ILE A 84 3.91 -21.76 -6.12
N PRO A 85 2.96 -22.26 -6.93
CA PRO A 85 2.43 -21.50 -8.06
C PRO A 85 1.50 -20.39 -7.55
N VAL A 86 1.68 -19.18 -8.05
CA VAL A 86 0.87 -18.01 -7.73
C VAL A 86 0.50 -17.31 -9.03
N THR A 87 -0.79 -17.01 -9.22
CA THR A 87 -1.29 -16.33 -10.41
C THR A 87 -1.73 -14.91 -10.07
N VAL A 88 -1.13 -13.90 -10.70
CA VAL A 88 -1.46 -12.49 -10.52
C VAL A 88 -1.79 -11.90 -11.89
N GLN A 89 -2.97 -11.27 -12.03
CA GLN A 89 -3.36 -10.59 -13.28
C GLN A 89 -3.13 -11.45 -14.54
N ASN A 90 -3.53 -12.73 -14.49
CA ASN A 90 -3.36 -13.74 -15.55
C ASN A 90 -1.91 -14.16 -15.87
N VAL A 91 -0.93 -13.74 -15.07
CA VAL A 91 0.46 -14.23 -15.14
C VAL A 91 0.66 -15.28 -14.05
N SER A 92 1.07 -16.47 -14.45
CA SER A 92 1.39 -17.57 -13.53
C SER A 92 2.87 -17.55 -13.21
N LEU A 93 3.17 -17.40 -11.92
CA LEU A 93 4.50 -17.28 -11.37
C LEU A 93 4.75 -18.42 -10.38
N THR A 94 6.00 -18.75 -10.14
CA THR A 94 6.39 -19.76 -9.14
C THR A 94 7.29 -19.12 -8.08
N LEU A 95 6.88 -19.18 -6.82
CA LEU A 95 7.73 -18.82 -5.70
C LEU A 95 8.69 -19.97 -5.42
N SER A 96 9.93 -19.63 -5.04
CA SER A 96 10.90 -20.63 -4.62
C SER A 96 10.42 -21.39 -3.38
N ALA A 97 10.95 -22.61 -3.21
CA ALA A 97 10.67 -23.44 -2.06
C ALA A 97 10.90 -22.66 -0.74
N PRO A 98 10.00 -22.82 0.25
CA PRO A 98 10.16 -22.12 1.53
C PRO A 98 11.41 -22.57 2.26
N VAL A 99 12.14 -21.62 2.82
CA VAL A 99 13.12 -21.88 3.87
C VAL A 99 12.36 -21.89 5.19
N CYS A 100 12.36 -23.04 5.87
CA CYS A 100 11.65 -23.22 7.13
C CYS A 100 12.62 -23.22 8.31
N THR A 101 12.28 -22.45 9.34
CA THR A 101 12.95 -22.46 10.64
C THR A 101 12.08 -23.23 11.62
N THR A 102 12.67 -24.21 12.32
CA THR A 102 11.99 -25.05 13.30
C THR A 102 12.58 -24.85 14.69
N ASP A 103 11.71 -24.68 15.68
CA ASP A 103 12.10 -24.64 17.09
C ASP A 103 11.47 -25.79 17.88
N ALA A 104 12.23 -26.33 18.83
CA ALA A 104 11.74 -27.36 19.74
C ALA A 104 10.81 -26.73 20.79
N VAL A 105 9.54 -27.13 20.80
CA VAL A 105 8.56 -26.68 21.79
C VAL A 105 8.46 -27.73 22.90
N SER A 106 8.78 -27.31 24.14
CA SER A 106 8.53 -28.11 25.34
C SER A 106 7.25 -27.63 26.00
N VAL A 107 6.29 -28.53 26.19
CA VAL A 107 5.03 -28.23 26.89
C VAL A 107 5.10 -28.89 28.27
N ALA A 108 5.01 -28.08 29.31
CA ALA A 108 4.87 -28.54 30.68
C ALA A 108 3.40 -28.47 31.08
N VAL A 109 2.75 -29.62 31.25
CA VAL A 109 1.38 -29.67 31.79
C VAL A 109 1.47 -29.79 33.30
N THR A 110 1.05 -28.74 34.01
CA THR A 110 1.03 -28.74 35.47
C THR A 110 -0.32 -29.26 35.96
N GLY A 111 -0.40 -30.56 36.25
CA GLY A 111 -1.56 -31.19 36.87
C GLY A 111 -1.18 -31.86 38.19
N GLY A 112 -1.67 -31.34 39.32
CA GLY A 112 -1.79 -32.10 40.58
C GLY A 112 -0.51 -32.57 41.29
N GLY A 113 0.66 -31.98 41.04
CA GLY A 113 1.85 -32.16 41.90
C GLY A 113 3.13 -32.65 41.22
N ALA A 114 3.10 -33.01 39.94
CA ALA A 114 4.31 -33.31 39.16
C ALA A 114 4.24 -32.65 37.77
N ALA A 115 5.29 -31.91 37.41
CA ALA A 115 5.43 -31.35 36.06
C ALA A 115 5.84 -32.49 35.11
N LEU A 116 4.92 -32.94 34.27
CA LEU A 116 5.25 -33.79 33.13
C LEU A 116 5.65 -32.87 31.98
N GLY A 117 6.97 -32.76 31.77
CA GLY A 117 7.52 -32.12 30.58
C GLY A 117 7.49 -33.10 29.42
N VAL A 118 6.69 -32.81 28.39
CA VAL A 118 6.73 -33.56 27.12
C VAL A 118 7.52 -32.72 26.13
N ASN A 119 8.64 -33.27 25.66
CA ASN A 119 9.40 -32.69 24.55
C ASN A 119 8.79 -33.21 23.26
N LEU A 120 8.18 -32.34 22.45
CA LEU A 120 7.59 -32.78 21.18
C LEU A 120 8.73 -33.07 20.18
N PRO A 121 8.76 -34.28 19.56
CA PRO A 121 9.86 -34.69 18.68
C PRO A 121 9.86 -34.00 17.30
N ALA A 122 8.79 -33.29 16.94
CA ALA A 122 8.71 -32.51 15.71
C ALA A 122 8.92 -31.03 16.07
N GLY A 123 10.06 -30.45 15.68
CA GLY A 123 10.29 -29.01 15.77
C GLY A 123 9.14 -28.27 15.08
N VAL A 124 8.50 -27.37 15.80
CA VAL A 124 7.40 -26.56 15.28
C VAL A 124 8.01 -25.53 14.34
N VAL A 125 7.47 -25.42 13.13
CA VAL A 125 7.93 -24.41 12.17
C VAL A 125 7.50 -23.03 12.70
N THR A 126 8.46 -22.22 13.14
CA THR A 126 8.25 -20.87 13.68
C THR A 126 8.32 -19.80 12.62
N ALA A 127 9.03 -20.05 11.51
CA ALA A 127 9.07 -19.15 10.37
C ALA A 127 9.19 -19.90 9.04
N MET A 128 8.56 -19.34 8.01
CA MET A 128 8.74 -19.72 6.61
C MET A 128 9.07 -18.49 5.78
N THR A 129 10.17 -18.56 5.04
CA THR A 129 10.59 -17.49 4.13
C THR A 129 10.48 -17.97 2.69
N PHE A 130 9.65 -17.28 1.91
CA PHE A 130 9.53 -17.48 0.46
C PHE A 130 10.25 -16.34 -0.26
N SER A 131 11.13 -16.68 -1.19
CA SER A 131 11.76 -15.70 -2.06
C SER A 131 11.16 -15.77 -3.45
N THR A 132 11.04 -14.61 -4.10
CA THR A 132 10.92 -14.60 -5.57
C THR A 132 12.20 -15.18 -6.17
N PRO A 133 12.13 -15.94 -7.28
CA PRO A 133 13.32 -16.40 -7.97
C PRO A 133 14.18 -15.20 -8.38
N PRO A 134 15.51 -15.22 -8.11
CA PRO A 134 16.40 -14.25 -8.73
C PRO A 134 16.22 -14.43 -10.26
N ASP A 135 16.09 -13.32 -10.99
CA ASP A 135 16.00 -13.29 -12.47
C ASP A 135 14.60 -13.44 -13.10
N SER A 136 13.54 -13.41 -12.29
CA SER A 136 12.19 -13.37 -12.83
C SER A 136 11.77 -11.93 -13.20
N GLU A 137 12.04 -11.54 -14.45
CA GLU A 137 11.67 -10.22 -15.01
C GLU A 137 10.17 -9.90 -14.86
N GLU A 138 9.33 -10.94 -14.86
CA GLU A 138 7.90 -10.81 -14.64
C GLU A 138 7.55 -10.37 -13.21
N PHE A 139 8.26 -10.88 -12.19
CA PHE A 139 8.07 -10.43 -10.81
C PHE A 139 8.57 -8.99 -10.64
N LYS A 140 9.71 -8.63 -11.23
CA LYS A 140 10.18 -7.23 -11.20
C LYS A 140 9.17 -6.26 -11.81
N LYS A 141 8.50 -6.66 -12.89
CA LYS A 141 7.47 -5.85 -13.55
C LYS A 141 6.19 -5.73 -12.72
N LEU A 142 5.82 -6.76 -11.96
CA LEU A 142 4.58 -6.82 -11.20
C LEU A 142 4.70 -6.27 -9.77
N LEU A 143 5.87 -6.40 -9.15
CA LEU A 143 6.14 -6.03 -7.75
C LEU A 143 7.15 -4.89 -7.61
N GLY A 144 7.81 -4.47 -8.70
CA GLY A 144 8.83 -3.43 -8.67
C GLY A 144 10.22 -3.90 -8.21
N GLY A 145 10.42 -5.21 -8.01
CA GLY A 145 11.72 -5.77 -7.60
C GLY A 145 11.65 -7.24 -7.18
N ASN A 146 12.76 -7.73 -6.61
CA ASN A 146 12.80 -9.03 -5.94
C ASN A 146 12.23 -8.87 -4.52
N GLY A 147 11.31 -9.76 -4.14
CA GLY A 147 10.60 -9.70 -2.85
C GLY A 147 10.88 -10.93 -2.00
N VAL A 148 10.91 -10.73 -0.68
CA VAL A 148 10.98 -11.80 0.32
C VAL A 148 9.71 -11.73 1.17
N LEU A 149 8.94 -12.81 1.19
CA LEU A 149 7.77 -12.98 2.06
C LEU A 149 8.17 -13.85 3.24
N THR A 150 8.16 -13.30 4.44
CA THR A 150 8.38 -14.08 5.67
C THR A 150 7.06 -14.21 6.41
N ILE A 151 6.69 -15.44 6.72
CA ILE A 151 5.53 -15.79 7.53
C ILE A 151 6.06 -16.40 8.82
N SER A 152 6.01 -15.65 9.92
CA SER A 152 6.30 -16.13 11.26
C SER A 152 5.00 -16.43 12.00
N GLN A 153 4.96 -17.54 12.75
CA GLN A 153 3.85 -17.89 13.63
C GLN A 153 4.26 -17.76 15.10
#